data_AF-A0A978SEY2-F1
#
_entry.id   AF-A0A978SEY2-F1
#
_cell.length_a   1.000
_cell.length_b   1.000
_cell.length_c   1.000
_cell.angle_alpha   90.00
_cell.angle_beta   90.00
_cell.angle_gamma   90.00
#
_symmetry.space_group_name_H-M   'P 1'
#
loop_
_entity.id
_entity.type
_entity.pdbx_description
1 polymer ?
#
loop_
_entity_poly.entity_id
_entity_poly.type
_entity_poly.pdbx_seq_one_letter_code
_entity_poly.pdbx_strand_id
1 'polypeptide(L)'
;MPFAPGDIVTVDFPGVTGIKRRPAVVLSSATYHATRPDRIVGLITTRTSGLGVTDYELQDWSVAGLRVAFVFRSFIVTLPPAANLVYVGHLRL
;
A
#
# COMPACT_ATOMS: atom_id res chain seq x y z
N MET A 1 -0.80 -5.95 16.14
CA MET A 1 -2.18 -5.53 15.81
C MET A 1 -2.42 -5.84 14.34
N PRO A 2 -3.64 -6.21 13.91
CA PRO A 2 -3.93 -6.34 12.48
C PRO A 2 -3.71 -4.99 11.79
N PHE A 3 -3.18 -5.02 10.57
CA PHE A 3 -3.09 -3.81 9.74
C PHE A 3 -4.49 -3.24 9.49
N ALA A 4 -4.61 -1.91 9.43
CA ALA A 4 -5.85 -1.20 9.14
C ALA A 4 -5.82 -0.61 7.72
N PRO A 5 -6.99 -0.33 7.10
CA PRO A 5 -7.05 0.52 5.91
C PRO A 5 -6.28 1.82 6.13
N GLY A 6 -5.48 2.22 5.13
CA GLY A 6 -4.65 3.42 5.21
C GLY A 6 -3.27 3.18 5.81
N ASP A 7 -3.00 2.02 6.44
CA ASP A 7 -1.66 1.66 6.88
C ASP A 7 -0.71 1.57 5.68
N ILE A 8 0.42 2.23 5.81
CA ILE A 8 1.52 2.16 4.86
C ILE A 8 2.46 1.05 5.33
N VAL A 9 2.76 0.13 4.44
CA VAL A 9 3.65 -1.00 4.69
C VAL A 9 4.71 -1.10 3.61
N THR A 10 5.86 -1.68 3.93
CA THR A 10 6.73 -2.30 2.92
C THR A 10 6.42 -3.78 2.84
N VAL A 11 6.40 -4.32 1.62
CA VAL A 11 6.09 -5.72 1.38
C VAL A 11 6.79 -6.22 0.11
N ASP A 12 6.99 -7.53 0.02
CA ASP A 12 7.43 -8.19 -1.20
C ASP A 12 6.27 -8.18 -2.20
N PHE A 13 6.29 -7.17 -3.06
CA PHE A 13 5.18 -6.83 -3.92
C PHE A 13 5.35 -7.52 -5.28
N PRO A 14 4.37 -8.35 -5.70
CA PRO A 14 4.42 -9.02 -6.99
C PRO A 14 4.15 -7.98 -8.10
N GLY A 15 5.15 -7.73 -8.94
CA GLY A 15 5.03 -6.88 -10.12
C GLY A 15 5.24 -7.66 -11.42
N VAL A 16 5.02 -6.98 -12.55
CA VAL A 16 5.18 -7.56 -13.90
C VAL A 16 6.58 -8.12 -14.14
N THR A 17 7.62 -7.50 -13.56
CA THR A 17 9.03 -7.92 -13.71
C THR A 17 9.53 -8.74 -12.51
N GLY A 18 8.63 -9.40 -11.78
CA GLY A 18 8.96 -10.18 -10.58
C GLY A 18 8.68 -9.48 -9.26
N ILE A 19 9.14 -10.10 -8.17
CA ILE A 19 8.89 -9.66 -6.79
C ILE A 19 9.97 -8.67 -6.37
N LYS A 20 9.54 -7.51 -5.84
CA LYS A 20 10.46 -6.53 -5.22
C LYS A 20 9.85 -5.99 -3.94
N ARG A 21 10.70 -5.62 -2.98
CA ARG A 21 10.27 -4.88 -1.79
C ARG A 21 9.74 -3.51 -2.23
N ARG A 22 8.46 -3.23 -2.01
CA ARG A 22 7.82 -1.97 -2.37
C ARG A 22 6.95 -1.46 -1.23
N PRO A 23 6.83 -0.13 -1.11
CA PRO A 23 5.82 0.44 -0.25
C PRO A 23 4.43 0.24 -0.88
N ALA A 24 3.45 -0.01 -0.04
CA ALA A 24 2.05 -0.19 -0.40
C ALA A 24 1.15 0.36 0.70
N VAL A 25 -0.09 0.67 0.35
CA VAL A 25 -1.15 1.02 1.32
C VAL A 25 -2.08 -0.17 1.48
N VAL A 26 -2.48 -0.46 2.71
CA VAL A 26 -3.50 -1.46 3.02
C VAL A 26 -4.87 -0.91 2.65
N LEU A 27 -5.60 -1.65 1.83
CA LEU A 27 -6.95 -1.27 1.35
C LEU A 27 -8.05 -2.11 2.01
N SER A 28 -7.70 -3.30 2.50
CA SER A 28 -8.65 -4.24 3.10
C SER A 28 -9.09 -3.80 4.50
N SER A 29 -10.39 -3.88 4.77
CA SER A 29 -11.01 -3.48 6.03
C SER A 29 -10.90 -4.52 7.14
N ALA A 30 -11.19 -4.12 8.38
CA ALA A 30 -11.27 -5.04 9.51
C ALA A 30 -12.30 -6.16 9.27
N THR A 31 -13.45 -5.85 8.65
CA THR A 31 -14.46 -6.84 8.24
C THR A 31 -13.89 -7.85 7.24
N TYR A 32 -13.06 -7.38 6.30
CA TYR A 32 -12.37 -8.27 5.36
C TYR A 32 -11.39 -9.18 6.11
N HIS A 33 -10.57 -8.64 7.00
CA HIS A 33 -9.59 -9.42 7.77
C HIS A 33 -10.21 -10.44 8.74
N ALA A 34 -11.42 -10.17 9.22
CA ALA A 34 -12.18 -11.09 10.08
C ALA A 34 -12.70 -12.32 9.32
N THR A 35 -12.89 -12.21 8.01
CA THR A 35 -13.48 -13.25 7.16
C THR A 35 -12.49 -13.89 6.19
N ARG A 36 -11.35 -13.23 5.92
CA ARG A 36 -10.31 -13.71 5.02
C ARG A 36 -8.91 -13.56 5.63
N PRO A 37 -8.04 -14.58 5.45
CA PRO A 37 -6.70 -14.54 6.01
C PRO A 37 -5.73 -13.70 5.15
N ASP A 38 -6.06 -13.45 3.88
CA ASP A 38 -5.28 -12.63 2.95
C ASP A 38 -5.49 -11.11 3.16
N ARG A 39 -4.68 -10.30 2.48
CA ARG A 39 -4.67 -8.83 2.60
C ARG A 39 -4.68 -8.16 1.24
N ILE A 40 -5.58 -7.20 1.04
CA ILE A 40 -5.60 -6.36 -0.17
C ILE A 40 -4.75 -5.12 0.08
N VAL A 41 -3.79 -4.87 -0.80
CA VAL A 41 -2.91 -3.68 -0.77
C VAL A 41 -2.82 -3.04 -2.15
N GLY A 42 -2.57 -1.74 -2.20
CA GLY A 42 -2.31 -0.99 -3.43
C GLY A 42 -0.91 -0.39 -3.44
N LEU A 43 -0.29 -0.33 -4.62
CA LEU A 43 1.06 0.20 -4.80
C LEU A 43 1.11 1.70 -4.52
N ILE A 44 2.11 2.14 -3.77
CA ILE A 44 2.53 3.55 -3.74
C ILE A 44 3.94 3.68 -4.32
N THR A 45 4.22 4.79 -5.01
CA THR A 45 5.51 5.02 -5.68
C THR A 45 5.97 6.47 -5.59
N THR A 46 7.27 6.69 -5.57
CA THR A 46 7.87 8.03 -5.69
C THR A 46 7.89 8.55 -7.13
N ARG A 47 7.45 7.75 -8.11
CA ARG A 47 7.35 8.17 -9.51
C ARG A 47 6.09 9.02 -9.72
N THR A 48 6.29 10.33 -9.70
CA THR A 48 5.27 11.37 -9.92
C THR A 48 5.05 11.72 -11.39
N SER A 49 5.83 11.16 -12.32
CA SER A 49 5.63 11.35 -13.77
C SER A 49 4.77 10.25 -14.40
N GLY A 50 4.10 10.59 -15.50
CA GLY A 50 3.27 9.65 -16.27
C GLY A 50 2.11 9.11 -15.44
N LEU A 51 1.34 10.02 -14.85
CA LEU A 51 0.17 9.69 -14.05
C LEU A 51 -1.02 9.37 -14.96
N GLY A 52 -1.70 8.26 -14.64
CA GLY A 52 -2.98 7.92 -15.24
C GLY A 52 -4.15 8.54 -14.48
N VAL A 53 -5.36 8.47 -15.05
CA VAL A 53 -6.59 8.99 -14.44
C VAL A 53 -6.99 8.29 -13.13
N THR A 54 -6.35 7.17 -12.81
CA THR A 54 -6.57 6.37 -11.60
C THR A 54 -5.42 6.50 -10.59
N ASP A 55 -4.44 7.36 -10.86
CA ASP A 55 -3.33 7.63 -9.96
C ASP A 55 -3.70 8.81 -9.06
N TYR A 56 -3.21 8.80 -7.81
CA TYR A 56 -3.52 9.83 -6.83
C TYR A 56 -2.28 10.25 -6.07
N GLU A 57 -1.93 11.54 -6.14
CA GLU A 57 -0.86 12.11 -5.31
C GLU A 57 -1.31 12.15 -3.86
N LEU A 58 -0.59 11.44 -2.99
CA LEU A 58 -0.87 11.43 -1.57
C LEU A 58 -0.61 12.82 -1.02
N GLN A 59 -1.61 13.51 -0.46
CA GLN A 59 -1.46 14.88 0.02
C GLN A 59 -0.76 14.93 1.38
N ASP A 60 -1.17 14.07 2.31
CA ASP A 60 -0.68 14.03 3.69
C ASP A 60 0.51 13.10 3.90
N TRP A 61 1.35 12.92 2.87
CA TRP A 61 2.46 11.96 2.90
C TRP A 61 3.44 12.20 4.06
N SER A 62 3.73 13.47 4.36
CA SER A 62 4.72 13.85 5.38
C SER A 62 4.26 13.46 6.78
N VAL A 63 3.01 13.78 7.12
CA VAL A 63 2.40 13.43 8.42
C VAL A 63 2.06 11.93 8.50
N ALA A 64 1.91 11.26 7.36
CA ALA A 64 1.73 9.81 7.28
C ALA A 64 3.02 9.00 7.51
N GLY A 65 4.17 9.68 7.74
CA GLY A 65 5.46 9.02 8.01
C GLY A 65 6.31 8.76 6.76
N LEU A 66 5.89 9.23 5.58
CA LEU A 66 6.71 9.19 4.37
C LEU A 66 7.68 10.37 4.34
N ARG A 67 8.90 10.13 3.84
CA ARG A 67 9.97 11.15 3.79
C ARG A 67 9.93 12.04 2.55
N VAL A 68 9.21 11.62 1.53
CA VAL A 68 9.10 12.30 0.22
C VAL A 68 7.68 12.13 -0.31
N ALA A 69 7.34 12.89 -1.36
CA ALA A 69 6.07 12.73 -2.05
C ALA A 69 5.92 11.32 -2.66
N PHE A 70 4.71 10.79 -2.55
CA PHE A 70 4.31 9.50 -3.11
C PHE A 70 3.01 9.62 -3.87
N VAL A 71 2.83 8.74 -4.85
CA VAL A 71 1.63 8.58 -5.64
C VAL A 71 1.08 7.17 -5.41
N PHE A 72 -0.20 7.07 -5.11
CA PHE A 72 -0.94 5.82 -5.21
C PHE A 72 -1.18 5.46 -6.68
N ARG A 73 -0.84 4.24 -7.06
CA ARG A 73 -1.24 3.68 -8.36
C ARG A 73 -2.29 2.61 -8.12
N SER A 74 -3.29 2.56 -9.01
CA SER A 74 -4.32 1.52 -9.03
C SER A 74 -3.78 0.15 -9.50
N PHE A 75 -2.61 -0.23 -9.01
CA PHE A 75 -2.03 -1.56 -9.05
C PHE A 75 -2.31 -2.21 -7.71
N ILE A 76 -3.35 -3.03 -7.68
CA ILE A 76 -3.90 -3.65 -6.47
C ILE A 76 -3.57 -5.14 -6.50
N VAL A 77 -3.13 -5.67 -5.36
CA VAL A 77 -2.80 -7.10 -5.20
C VAL A 77 -3.40 -7.64 -3.92
N THR A 78 -3.82 -8.90 -3.96
CA THR A 78 -4.18 -9.69 -2.78
C THR A 78 -2.99 -10.53 -2.38
N LEU A 79 -2.50 -10.32 -1.17
CA LEU A 79 -1.32 -10.98 -0.63
C LEU A 79 -1.70 -12.10 0.32
N PRO A 80 -1.02 -13.25 0.27
CA PRO A 80 -1.28 -14.36 1.17
C PRO A 80 -0.92 -13.98 2.61
N PRO A 81 -1.43 -14.74 3.61
CA PRO A 81 -1.17 -14.47 5.03
C PRO A 81 0.33 -14.49 5.40
N ALA A 82 1.13 -15.24 4.63
CA ALA A 82 2.57 -15.35 4.81
C ALA A 82 3.37 -14.14 4.27
N ALA A 83 2.71 -13.15 3.64
CA ALA A 83 3.38 -11.97 3.13
C ALA A 83 3.97 -11.15 4.30
N ASN A 84 5.26 -10.83 4.21
CA ASN A 84 5.98 -10.10 5.24
C ASN A 84 5.73 -8.58 5.11
N LEU A 85 4.60 -8.12 5.65
CA LEU A 85 4.27 -6.68 5.73
C LEU A 85 5.02 -6.05 6.92
N VAL A 86 5.74 -4.97 6.67
CA VAL A 86 6.39 -4.16 7.71
C VAL A 86 5.80 -2.77 7.71
N TYR A 87 5.20 -2.37 8.83
CA TYR A 87 4.58 -1.06 9.03
C TYR A 87 5.57 0.09 8.85
N VAL A 88 5.11 1.17 8.22
CA VAL A 88 5.86 2.41 8.00
C VAL A 88 5.13 3.60 8.62
N GLY A 89 3.81 3.67 8.45
CA GLY A 89 3.02 4.83 8.82
C GLY A 89 1.56 4.66 8.42
N HIS A 90 0.79 5.75 8.41
CA HIS A 90 -0.66 5.69 8.20
C HIS A 90 -1.17 6.95 7.49
N LEU A 91 -1.91 6.77 6.40
CA LEU A 91 -2.60 7.86 5.71
C LEU A 91 -3.83 8.29 6.51
N ARG A 92 -4.01 9.60 6.68
CA ARG A 92 -5.29 10.13 7.15
C ARG A 92 -6.27 10.04 5.98
N LEU A 93 -7.25 9.16 6.10
CA LEU A 93 -8.41 9.09 5.20
C LEU A 93 -9.40 10.19 5.57
#